data_AF-A0A960XXM4-F1
#
_entry.id   AF-A0A960XXM4-F1
#
_cell.length_a   1.000
_cell.length_b   1.000
_cell.length_c   1.000
_cell.angle_alpha   90.00
_cell.angle_beta   90.00
_cell.angle_gamma   90.00
#
_symmetry.space_group_name_H-M   'P 1'
#
loop_
_entity.id
_entity.type
_entity.pdbx_description
1 polymer ?
#
loop_
_entity_poly.entity_id
_entity_poly.type
_entity_poly.pdbx_seq_one_letter_code
_entity_poly.pdbx_strand_id
1 'polypeptide(L)' 'DAGVLAFPSEEFYSGTAPDGIHEPSATCLDWQSNISDDQGALGRADLASDDWISWTDPANCDFSYHLICASW' A
#
# COMPACT_ATOMS: atom_id res chain seq x y z
N ASP A 1 6.22 -0.66 19.33
CA ASP A 1 5.61 0.66 19.13
C ASP A 1 6.07 1.17 17.78
N ALA A 2 5.28 0.92 16.73
CA ALA A 2 5.58 1.46 15.41
C ALA A 2 5.22 2.94 15.46
N GLY A 3 6.23 3.78 15.73
CA GLY A 3 6.06 5.22 15.83
C GLY A 3 5.43 5.78 14.55
N VAL A 4 4.42 6.63 14.75
CA VAL A 4 3.71 7.36 13.69
C VAL A 4 4.71 7.96 12.72
N LEU A 5 4.65 7.52 11.48
CA LEU A 5 5.46 8.13 10.44
C LEU A 5 4.85 9.51 10.16
N ALA A 6 5.62 10.58 10.37
CA ALA A 6 5.19 11.94 10.14
C ALA A 6 5.10 12.23 8.63
N PHE A 7 4.09 11.68 7.96
CA PHE A 7 3.95 11.78 6.51
C PHE A 7 2.71 12.57 6.10
N PRO A 8 2.78 13.31 4.97
CA PRO A 8 1.67 14.09 4.46
C PRO A 8 0.54 13.22 3.86
N SER A 9 0.82 11.96 3.52
CA SER A 9 -0.16 10.93 3.18
C SER A 9 0.03 9.73 4.12
N GLU A 10 -1.09 9.17 4.55
CA GLU A 10 -1.14 7.94 5.37
C GLU A 10 -1.11 6.68 4.48
N GLU A 11 -1.06 6.84 3.15
CA GLU A 11 -1.15 5.75 2.18
C GLU A 11 0.21 5.15 1.83
N PHE A 12 0.25 3.83 1.72
CA PHE A 12 1.43 3.07 1.32
C PHE A 12 1.02 1.93 0.40
N TYR A 13 1.90 1.51 -0.50
CA TYR A 13 1.64 0.30 -1.28
C TYR A 13 1.76 -0.94 -0.38
N SER A 14 0.77 -1.82 -0.45
CA SER A 14 0.72 -3.08 0.30
C SER A 14 0.93 -4.30 -0.60
N GLY A 15 0.36 -4.28 -1.82
CA GLY A 15 0.33 -5.47 -2.70
C GLY A 15 -0.50 -6.63 -2.13
N THR A 16 -1.38 -6.36 -1.17
CA THR A 16 -2.15 -7.36 -0.43
C THR A 16 -3.62 -6.98 -0.33
N ALA A 17 -4.49 -8.00 -0.27
CA ALA A 17 -5.88 -7.89 0.14
C ALA A 17 -6.00 -7.50 1.63
N PRO A 18 -7.21 -7.15 2.11
CA PRO A 18 -7.37 -6.67 3.49
C PRO A 18 -7.00 -7.65 4.61
N ASP A 19 -6.92 -8.94 4.30
CA ASP A 19 -6.48 -9.99 5.22
C ASP A 19 -4.95 -10.21 5.19
N GLY A 20 -4.21 -9.38 4.46
CA GLY A 20 -2.76 -9.48 4.30
C GLY A 20 -2.29 -10.54 3.31
N ILE A 21 -3.22 -11.18 2.58
CA ILE A 21 -2.86 -12.14 1.53
C ILE A 21 -2.43 -11.36 0.29
N HIS A 22 -1.37 -11.82 -0.37
CA HIS A 22 -0.90 -11.27 -1.66
C HIS A 22 -2.05 -11.16 -2.68
N GLU A 23 -2.19 -9.99 -3.31
CA GLU A 23 -3.22 -9.70 -4.33
C GLU A 23 -2.57 -9.51 -5.71
N PRO A 24 -2.45 -10.58 -6.53
CA PRO A 24 -1.70 -10.55 -7.78
C PRO A 24 -2.22 -9.55 -8.82
N SER A 25 -3.50 -9.18 -8.73
CA SER A 25 -4.09 -8.21 -9.66
C SER A 25 -3.73 -6.76 -9.34
N ALA A 26 -3.13 -6.51 -8.16
CA ALA A 26 -2.86 -5.17 -7.66
C ALA A 26 -1.45 -5.07 -7.04
N THR A 27 -0.42 -5.53 -7.76
CA THR A 27 1.00 -5.44 -7.34
C THR A 27 1.88 -4.63 -8.28
N CYS A 28 1.31 -3.84 -9.21
CA CYS A 28 2.08 -3.15 -10.24
C CYS A 28 2.98 -4.10 -11.05
N LEU A 29 2.42 -5.25 -11.45
CA LEU A 29 3.13 -6.35 -12.10
C LEU A 29 4.36 -6.79 -11.28
N ASP A 30 4.12 -7.14 -10.01
CA ASP A 30 5.18 -7.50 -9.05
C ASP A 30 6.25 -6.42 -8.90
N TRP A 31 5.81 -5.17 -8.73
CA TRP A 31 6.64 -3.99 -8.48
C TRP A 31 7.58 -3.64 -9.64
N GLN A 32 7.22 -4.04 -10.87
CA GLN A 32 8.03 -3.84 -12.07
C GLN A 32 7.41 -2.85 -13.05
N SER A 33 6.18 -2.40 -12.81
CA SER A 33 5.50 -1.42 -13.64
C SER A 33 5.37 -0.06 -12.96
N ASN A 34 5.47 0.97 -13.79
CA ASN A 34 5.14 2.36 -13.47
C ASN A 34 4.16 2.94 -14.50
N ILE A 35 3.41 2.08 -15.21
CA ILE A 35 2.43 2.48 -16.23
C ILE A 35 1.10 2.80 -15.54
N SER A 36 0.42 3.85 -16.00
CA SER A 36 -0.85 4.32 -15.40
C SER A 36 -2.00 3.32 -15.48
N ASP A 37 -1.95 2.37 -16.42
CA ASP A 37 -2.99 1.35 -16.62
C ASP A 37 -2.84 0.16 -15.65
N ASP A 38 -1.66 -0.02 -15.07
CA ASP A 38 -1.42 -1.05 -14.06
C ASP A 38 -1.85 -0.55 -12.68
N GLN A 39 -2.19 -1.51 -11.81
CA GLN A 39 -2.83 -1.25 -10.53
C GLN A 39 -1.98 -1.76 -9.36
N GLY A 40 -1.96 -0.99 -8.27
CA GLY A 40 -1.30 -1.33 -7.01
C GLY A 40 -2.26 -1.18 -5.84
N ALA A 41 -2.30 -2.19 -4.97
CA ALA A 41 -3.08 -2.16 -3.74
C ALA A 41 -2.41 -1.23 -2.73
N LEU A 42 -3.21 -0.34 -2.15
CA LEU A 42 -2.80 0.54 -1.06
C LEU A 42 -3.28 0.00 0.29
N GLY A 43 -2.56 0.38 1.33
CA GLY A 43 -3.01 0.40 2.71
C GLY A 43 -2.97 1.83 3.26
N ARG A 44 -3.62 2.06 4.41
CA ARG A 44 -3.63 3.34 5.10
C ARG A 44 -3.21 3.18 6.56
N ALA A 45 -2.07 3.74 6.92
CA ALA A 45 -1.56 3.74 8.28
C ALA A 45 -2.08 4.96 9.04
N ASP A 46 -3.38 4.98 9.34
CA ASP A 46 -3.97 6.02 10.18
C ASP A 46 -4.01 5.61 11.66
N LEU A 47 -4.13 6.59 12.55
CA LEU A 47 -4.18 6.38 14.00
C LEU A 47 -5.58 6.03 14.54
N ALA A 48 -6.62 6.12 13.70
CA ALA A 48 -8.02 5.95 14.09
C ALA A 48 -8.56 4.55 13.78
N SER A 49 -7.90 3.82 12.89
CA SER A 49 -8.22 2.48 12.45
C SER A 49 -7.09 1.52 12.83
N ASP A 50 -7.48 0.39 13.40
CA ASP A 50 -6.54 -0.69 13.72
C ASP A 50 -6.16 -1.50 12.45
N ASP A 51 -6.78 -1.20 11.31
CA ASP A 51 -6.62 -1.93 10.04
C ASP A 51 -5.77 -1.13 9.04
N TRP A 52 -4.45 -1.37 9.08
CA TRP A 52 -3.50 -0.69 8.18
C TRP A 52 -3.60 -1.15 6.73
N ILE A 53 -4.01 -2.40 6.53
CA ILE A 53 -4.15 -3.03 5.22
C ILE A 53 -5.62 -2.94 4.82
N SER A 54 -6.16 -1.73 4.69
CA SER A 54 -7.45 -1.56 4.03
C SER A 54 -7.20 -1.27 2.55
N TRP A 55 -7.69 -2.15 1.68
CA TRP A 55 -7.66 -1.91 0.24
C TRP A 55 -8.66 -0.80 -0.09
N THR A 56 -8.20 0.44 0.00
CA THR A 56 -8.85 1.56 -0.69
C THR A 56 -8.48 1.47 -2.17
N ASP A 57 -9.41 1.86 -3.04
CA ASP A 57 -9.33 1.82 -4.51
C ASP A 57 -7.91 1.68 -5.05
N PRO A 58 -7.62 0.65 -5.84
CA PRO A 58 -6.26 0.42 -6.33
C PRO A 58 -5.77 1.66 -7.06
N ALA A 59 -4.52 2.02 -6.80
CA ALA A 59 -3.90 3.19 -7.39
C ALA A 59 -3.17 2.81 -8.66
N ASN A 60 -3.12 3.77 -9.58
CA ASN A 60 -2.31 3.63 -10.78
C ASN A 60 -0.82 3.59 -10.40
N CYS A 61 -0.07 2.68 -11.03
CA CYS A 61 1.34 2.45 -10.70
C CYS A 61 2.29 3.58 -11.08
N ASP A 62 1.81 4.61 -11.79
CA ASP A 62 2.56 5.83 -12.07
C ASP A 62 2.59 6.82 -10.89
N PHE A 63 1.80 6.59 -9.84
CA PHE A 63 1.82 7.37 -8.60
C PHE A 63 2.86 6.87 -7.60
N SER A 64 3.43 7.82 -6.86
CA SER A 64 4.38 7.56 -5.78
C SER A 64 3.66 7.49 -4.43
N TYR A 65 3.74 6.34 -3.78
CA TYR A 65 3.28 6.12 -2.41
C TYR A 65 4.43 5.61 -1.52
N HIS A 66 4.19 5.54 -0.22
CA HIS A 66 5.15 4.99 0.72
C HIS A 66 5.31 3.47 0.60
N LEU A 67 6.44 2.95 1.07
CA LEU A 67 6.68 1.54 1.32
C LEU A 67 7.06 1.36 2.78
N ILE A 68 6.45 0.39 3.46
CA ILE A 68 6.75 0.08 4.85
C ILE A 68 7.75 -1.06 4.91
N CYS A 69 8.84 -0.85 5.65
CA CYS A 69 9.84 -1.87 5.91
C CYS A 69 9.63 -2.46 7.31
N ALA A 70 9.35 -3.76 7.38
CA ALA A 70 9.41 -4.49 8.63
C ALA A 70 10.84 -5.00 8.89
N SER A 71 11.33 -4.85 10.13
CA SER A 71 12.59 -5.44 10.58
C SER A 71 12.33 -6.36 11.78
N TRP A 72 12.99 -7.50 11.81
CA TRP A 72 12.90 -8.52 12.87
C TRP A 72 14.24 -8.77 13.54
#